data_AF-A0A9P8EW87-F1
#
_entry.id   AF-A0A9P8EW87-F1
#
_cell.length_a   1.000
_cell.length_b   1.000
_cell.length_c   1.000
_cell.angle_alpha   90.00
_cell.angle_beta   90.00
_cell.angle_gamma   90.00
#
_symmetry.space_group_name_H-M   'P 1'
#
loop_
_entity.id
_entity.type
_entity.pdbx_description
1 polymer ?
#
loop_
_entity_poly.entity_id
_entity_poly.type
_entity_poly.pdbx_seq_one_letter_code
_entity_poly.pdbx_strand_id
1 'polypeptide(L)'
;MSGRGSAAAPSSRPVTPMDHTLVTRPVPWRRDFVTRSSGPGAASDIRSRVCSIRELLASADETTYTPVRRGTLTMSYFPSGDDVRHLLKECAEWESVSFRSDERMPPPDPTWGFTVFVTAYDDLSREQLQQAMQNWLRVQERELENGYTLPAFASEAWNRFKQDIIEDQEALDEASDDRVRAGFRALVRSKELSDDEDQFLPPARTQACLVLDAAAITMLAQLKFPEELEDDREAFKDKRVTAIDIQWSRPQQAPTEEQVNCP
;
A
#
# COMPACT_ATOMS: atom_id res chain seq x y z
N MET A 1 -31.31 -30.23 23.95
CA MET A 1 -30.79 -28.92 24.38
C MET A 1 -29.30 -28.88 24.08
N SER A 2 -28.89 -28.16 23.04
CA SER A 2 -27.47 -27.92 22.72
C SER A 2 -27.38 -26.52 22.15
N GLY A 3 -26.94 -25.58 23.00
CA GLY A 3 -26.79 -24.17 22.67
C GLY A 3 -25.73 -23.98 21.60
N ARG A 4 -26.12 -23.37 20.48
CA ARG A 4 -25.18 -22.75 19.55
C ARG A 4 -24.69 -21.47 20.22
N GLY A 5 -23.45 -21.49 20.69
CA GLY A 5 -22.73 -20.27 21.05
C GLY A 5 -22.71 -19.36 19.82
N SER A 6 -23.37 -18.22 19.93
CA SER A 6 -23.26 -17.12 18.98
C SER A 6 -21.79 -16.76 18.90
N ALA A 7 -21.16 -16.96 17.74
CA ALA A 7 -19.88 -16.36 17.46
C ALA A 7 -20.04 -14.85 17.72
N ALA A 8 -19.22 -14.32 18.63
CA ALA A 8 -19.22 -12.91 18.93
C ALA A 8 -19.05 -12.14 17.62
N ALA A 9 -19.91 -11.14 17.40
CA ALA A 9 -19.74 -10.21 16.30
C ALA A 9 -18.29 -9.67 16.31
N PRO A 10 -17.66 -9.48 15.14
CA PRO A 10 -16.30 -8.96 15.07
C PRO A 10 -16.22 -7.68 15.91
N SER A 11 -15.21 -7.60 16.77
CA SER A 11 -14.99 -6.43 17.62
C SER A 11 -14.99 -5.18 16.74
N SER A 12 -15.90 -4.25 17.04
CA SER A 12 -15.93 -2.95 16.39
C SER A 12 -14.53 -2.32 16.48
N ARG A 13 -13.94 -1.93 15.35
CA ARG A 13 -12.63 -1.27 15.32
C ARG A 13 -12.65 -0.11 16.35
N PRO A 14 -11.60 0.05 17.17
CA PRO A 14 -11.51 1.15 18.12
C PRO A 14 -11.75 2.48 17.40
N VAL A 15 -12.77 3.21 17.83
CA VAL A 15 -13.09 4.53 17.28
C VAL A 15 -12.16 5.52 17.99
N THR A 16 -11.04 5.89 17.37
CA THR A 16 -10.17 6.98 17.86
C THR A 16 -10.98 8.28 17.93
N PRO A 17 -10.64 9.27 18.78
CA PRO A 17 -11.29 10.58 18.71
C PRO A 17 -11.18 11.18 17.30
N MET A 18 -12.21 11.90 16.87
CA MET A 18 -12.15 12.61 15.59
C MET A 18 -11.01 13.63 15.62
N ASP A 19 -10.23 13.71 14.55
CA ASP A 19 -9.20 14.74 14.44
C ASP A 19 -9.84 16.14 14.32
N HIS A 20 -9.81 16.89 15.43
CA HIS A 20 -10.34 18.25 15.50
C HIS A 20 -9.61 19.22 14.55
N THR A 21 -8.38 18.92 14.13
CA THR A 21 -7.64 19.76 13.18
C THR A 21 -8.27 19.76 11.80
N LEU A 22 -9.12 18.79 11.47
CA LEU A 22 -9.87 18.81 10.20
C LEU A 22 -10.93 19.92 10.17
N VAL A 23 -11.40 20.37 11.34
CA VAL A 23 -12.34 21.49 11.46
C VAL A 23 -11.60 22.83 11.43
N THR A 24 -10.51 22.93 12.19
CA THR A 24 -9.77 24.21 12.33
C THR A 24 -8.78 24.46 11.18
N ARG A 25 -8.30 23.40 10.54
CA ARG A 25 -7.35 23.42 9.41
C ARG A 25 -7.79 22.38 8.37
N PRO A 26 -8.87 22.65 7.62
CA PRO A 26 -9.42 21.70 6.66
C PRO A 26 -8.41 21.35 5.57
N VAL A 27 -8.45 20.09 5.14
CA VAL A 27 -7.69 19.66 3.96
C VAL A 27 -8.42 20.16 2.71
N PRO A 28 -7.74 20.84 1.77
CA PRO A 28 -8.34 21.23 0.50
C PRO A 28 -8.94 20.04 -0.25
N TRP A 29 -9.96 20.27 -1.07
CA TRP A 29 -10.62 19.20 -1.83
C TRP A 29 -9.66 18.44 -2.75
N ARG A 30 -8.74 19.17 -3.39
CA ARG A 30 -7.64 18.66 -4.20
C ARG A 30 -6.34 19.23 -3.64
N ARG A 31 -5.30 18.41 -3.54
CA ARG A 31 -3.97 18.83 -3.09
C ARG A 31 -2.91 17.98 -3.74
N ASP A 32 -1.99 18.62 -4.43
CA ASP A 32 -0.77 17.99 -4.90
C ASP A 32 0.29 17.98 -3.79
N PHE A 33 1.10 16.92 -3.79
CA PHE A 33 2.22 16.78 -2.88
C PHE A 33 3.50 16.60 -3.68
N VAL A 34 4.57 17.26 -3.22
CA VAL A 34 5.91 16.95 -3.71
C VAL A 34 6.24 15.54 -3.27
N THR A 35 6.58 14.70 -4.23
CA THR A 35 6.78 13.26 -4.01
C THR A 35 8.21 12.89 -4.34
N ARG A 36 8.83 12.09 -3.48
CA ARG A 36 10.12 11.44 -3.73
C ARG A 36 9.87 9.95 -3.98
N SER A 37 10.09 9.50 -5.20
CA SER A 37 9.92 8.08 -5.54
C SER A 37 11.15 7.25 -5.14
N SER A 38 10.92 6.02 -4.68
CA SER A 38 11.95 5.08 -4.22
C SER A 38 11.70 3.68 -4.80
N GLY A 39 12.76 2.94 -5.10
CA GLY A 39 12.72 1.60 -5.72
C GLY A 39 13.10 1.59 -7.21
N PRO A 40 13.30 0.40 -7.82
CA PRO A 40 13.70 0.29 -9.23
C PRO A 40 12.72 0.95 -10.20
N GLY A 41 11.42 0.91 -9.88
CA GLY A 41 10.36 1.52 -10.67
C GLY A 41 10.38 3.05 -10.71
N ALA A 42 11.18 3.70 -9.87
CA ALA A 42 11.35 5.16 -9.87
C ALA A 42 12.28 5.66 -11.00
N ALA A 43 12.92 4.76 -11.75
CA ALA A 43 13.79 5.13 -12.85
C ALA A 43 13.04 5.88 -13.95
N SER A 44 13.63 6.96 -14.48
CA SER A 44 12.99 7.79 -15.52
C SER A 44 12.76 7.06 -16.84
N ASP A 45 13.51 5.98 -17.08
CA ASP A 45 13.43 5.10 -18.25
C ASP A 45 12.66 3.80 -17.98
N ILE A 46 11.86 3.74 -16.92
CA ILE A 46 11.12 2.53 -16.50
C ILE A 46 10.33 1.90 -17.64
N ARG A 47 9.69 2.71 -18.49
CA ARG A 47 8.90 2.24 -19.64
C ARG A 47 9.70 1.45 -20.68
N SER A 48 11.00 1.72 -20.80
CA SER A 48 11.89 0.96 -21.69
C SER A 48 12.54 -0.26 -21.03
N ARG A 49 12.46 -0.37 -19.69
CA ARG A 49 13.06 -1.47 -18.92
C ARG A 49 12.10 -2.62 -18.66
N VAL A 50 10.81 -2.33 -18.58
CA VAL A 50 9.76 -3.31 -18.31
C VAL A 50 9.35 -4.03 -19.60
N CYS A 51 9.02 -5.30 -19.51
CA CYS A 51 8.49 -6.06 -20.63
C CYS A 51 6.96 -6.01 -20.67
N SER A 52 6.37 -6.25 -21.84
CA SER A 52 4.91 -6.36 -21.90
C SER A 52 4.43 -7.63 -21.17
N ILE A 53 3.23 -7.59 -20.58
CA ILE A 53 2.66 -8.77 -19.91
C ILE A 53 2.56 -9.97 -20.87
N ARG A 54 2.32 -9.73 -22.16
CA ARG A 54 2.26 -10.77 -23.18
C ARG A 54 3.61 -11.46 -23.38
N GLU A 55 4.69 -10.69 -23.49
CA GLU A 55 6.04 -11.24 -23.65
C GLU A 55 6.47 -12.00 -22.39
N LEU A 56 6.18 -11.46 -21.21
CA LEU A 56 6.49 -12.09 -19.94
C LEU A 56 5.78 -13.43 -19.76
N LEU A 57 4.48 -13.50 -20.10
CA LEU A 57 3.72 -14.75 -20.06
C LEU A 57 4.21 -15.79 -21.07
N ALA A 58 4.77 -15.34 -22.20
CA ALA A 58 5.33 -16.23 -23.21
C ALA A 58 6.74 -16.73 -22.88
N SER A 59 7.51 -15.95 -22.11
CA SER A 59 8.89 -16.29 -21.70
C SER A 59 8.97 -17.00 -20.34
N ALA A 60 7.92 -16.95 -19.53
CA ALA A 60 7.87 -17.61 -18.24
C ALA A 60 7.90 -19.15 -18.39
N ASP A 61 8.91 -19.78 -17.79
CA ASP A 61 9.09 -21.22 -17.78
C ASP A 61 8.73 -21.79 -16.39
N GLU A 62 7.65 -22.57 -16.33
CA GLU A 62 7.18 -23.19 -15.08
C GLU A 62 8.21 -24.16 -14.48
N THR A 63 9.14 -24.69 -15.27
CA THR A 63 10.21 -25.58 -14.75
C THR A 63 11.26 -24.85 -13.93
N THR A 64 11.31 -23.51 -14.03
CA THR A 64 12.19 -22.67 -13.20
C THR A 64 11.65 -22.41 -11.80
N TYR A 65 10.42 -22.87 -11.51
CA TYR A 65 9.85 -22.77 -10.18
C TYR A 65 10.64 -23.61 -9.17
N THR A 66 11.14 -22.95 -8.12
CA THR A 66 11.73 -23.64 -6.98
C THR A 66 10.65 -23.87 -5.93
N PRO A 67 10.30 -25.13 -5.60
CA PRO A 67 9.26 -25.40 -4.61
C PRO A 67 9.63 -24.86 -3.24
N VAL A 68 8.87 -23.87 -2.77
CA VAL A 68 9.02 -23.32 -1.42
C VAL A 68 8.55 -24.38 -0.42
N ARG A 69 9.40 -24.71 0.55
CA ARG A 69 9.05 -25.62 1.65
C ARG A 69 8.35 -24.83 2.74
N ARG A 70 7.13 -25.24 3.09
CA ARG A 70 6.46 -24.75 4.30
C ARG A 70 6.27 -25.91 5.28
N GLY A 71 7.21 -26.05 6.20
CA GLY A 71 7.29 -27.22 7.08
C GLY A 71 7.59 -28.48 6.27
N THR A 72 6.68 -29.46 6.31
CA THR A 72 6.82 -30.73 5.57
C THR A 72 6.16 -30.74 4.19
N LEU A 73 5.42 -29.69 3.83
CA LEU A 73 4.71 -29.61 2.55
C LEU A 73 5.56 -28.93 1.49
N THR A 74 5.69 -29.60 0.35
CA THR A 74 6.22 -29.04 -0.89
C THR A 74 5.05 -28.63 -1.76
N MET A 75 4.94 -27.34 -2.06
CA MET A 75 3.88 -26.83 -2.94
C MET A 75 4.34 -26.90 -4.40
N SER A 76 3.47 -27.40 -5.27
CA SER A 76 3.65 -27.27 -6.72
C SER A 76 3.24 -25.87 -7.17
N TYR A 77 3.80 -25.42 -8.29
CA TYR A 77 3.39 -24.17 -8.90
C TYR A 77 1.96 -24.28 -9.45
N PHE A 78 1.14 -23.27 -9.15
CA PHE A 78 -0.21 -23.15 -9.70
C PHE A 78 -0.40 -21.72 -10.25
N PRO A 79 -0.45 -21.55 -11.59
CA PRO A 79 -0.61 -20.23 -12.22
C PRO A 79 -1.78 -19.38 -11.71
N SER A 80 -2.87 -20.03 -11.29
CA SER A 80 -4.07 -19.34 -10.78
C SER A 80 -3.91 -18.80 -9.36
N GLY A 81 -2.94 -19.30 -8.59
CA GLY A 81 -2.65 -18.86 -7.22
C GLY A 81 -1.40 -17.99 -7.11
N ASP A 82 -0.84 -17.56 -8.22
CA ASP A 82 0.35 -16.70 -8.26
C ASP A 82 -0.09 -15.22 -8.18
N ASP A 83 -0.06 -14.68 -6.97
CA ASP A 83 -0.46 -13.29 -6.69
C ASP A 83 0.44 -12.27 -7.40
N VAL A 84 1.72 -12.59 -7.62
CA VAL A 84 2.66 -11.71 -8.35
C VAL A 84 2.28 -11.65 -9.83
N ARG A 85 1.93 -12.79 -10.42
CA ARG A 85 1.39 -12.86 -11.78
C ARG A 85 0.11 -12.05 -11.92
N HIS A 86 -0.80 -12.11 -10.95
CA HIS A 86 -2.04 -11.33 -10.98
C HIS A 86 -1.78 -9.83 -10.84
N LEU A 87 -0.91 -9.43 -9.92
CA LEU A 87 -0.45 -8.04 -9.77
C LEU A 87 0.10 -7.47 -11.09
N LEU A 88 0.96 -8.22 -11.78
CA LEU A 88 1.55 -7.77 -13.05
C LEU A 88 0.51 -7.63 -14.17
N LYS A 89 -0.52 -8.48 -14.18
CA LYS A 89 -1.66 -8.31 -15.10
C LYS A 89 -2.46 -7.05 -14.75
N GLU A 90 -2.75 -6.83 -13.47
CA GLU A 90 -3.44 -5.61 -13.05
C GLU A 90 -2.68 -4.36 -13.48
N CYS A 91 -1.35 -4.32 -13.27
CA CYS A 91 -0.51 -3.22 -13.76
C CYS A 91 -0.71 -2.97 -15.27
N ALA A 92 -0.69 -4.03 -16.08
CA ALA A 92 -0.86 -3.92 -17.53
C ALA A 92 -2.29 -3.52 -17.93
N GLU A 93 -3.31 -3.98 -17.21
CA GLU A 93 -4.70 -3.58 -17.43
C GLU A 93 -4.89 -2.09 -17.15
N TRP A 94 -4.34 -1.59 -16.04
CA TRP A 94 -4.44 -0.17 -15.66
C TRP A 94 -3.75 0.78 -16.63
N GLU A 95 -2.76 0.33 -17.41
CA GLU A 95 -2.17 1.12 -18.49
C GLU A 95 -3.14 1.38 -19.66
N SER A 96 -4.22 0.60 -19.77
CA SER A 96 -5.11 0.57 -20.93
C SER A 96 -6.53 1.12 -20.68
N VAL A 97 -6.85 1.51 -19.44
CA VAL A 97 -8.21 1.94 -19.06
C VAL A 97 -8.28 3.46 -18.92
N SER A 98 -9.29 4.07 -19.55
CA SER A 98 -9.74 5.44 -19.27
C SER A 98 -11.09 5.40 -18.57
N PHE A 99 -11.22 6.19 -17.51
CA PHE A 99 -12.51 6.39 -16.82
C PHE A 99 -13.09 7.79 -17.03
N ARG A 100 -12.43 8.61 -17.86
CA ARG A 100 -12.91 9.94 -18.25
C ARG A 100 -13.71 9.84 -19.55
N SER A 101 -14.79 10.61 -19.64
CA SER A 101 -15.59 10.76 -20.86
C SER A 101 -14.86 11.49 -21.97
N ASP A 102 -13.84 12.30 -21.65
CA ASP A 102 -13.04 13.05 -22.61
C ASP A 102 -11.86 12.25 -23.22
N GLU A 103 -11.79 10.95 -22.93
CA GLU A 103 -10.76 9.99 -23.40
C GLU A 103 -9.31 10.41 -23.09
N ARG A 104 -9.08 11.41 -22.23
CA ARG A 104 -7.72 11.79 -21.83
C ARG A 104 -7.16 10.72 -20.89
N MET A 105 -6.34 9.85 -21.44
CA MET A 105 -5.62 8.87 -20.64
C MET A 105 -4.50 9.55 -19.85
N PRO A 106 -4.42 9.36 -18.52
CA PRO A 106 -3.20 9.69 -17.80
C PRO A 106 -2.03 8.91 -18.43
N PRO A 107 -0.80 9.43 -18.37
CA PRO A 107 0.35 8.72 -18.91
C PRO A 107 0.46 7.32 -18.26
N PRO A 108 0.61 6.24 -19.04
CA PRO A 108 0.65 4.88 -18.49
C PRO A 108 1.81 4.75 -17.50
N ASP A 109 1.52 4.24 -16.32
CA ASP A 109 2.50 4.04 -15.25
C ASP A 109 2.59 2.55 -14.93
N PRO A 110 3.63 1.85 -15.45
CA PRO A 110 3.77 0.41 -15.37
C PRO A 110 4.13 -0.11 -13.97
N THR A 111 4.23 0.79 -12.99
CA THR A 111 4.72 0.48 -11.64
C THR A 111 3.61 0.04 -10.70
N TRP A 112 4.01 -0.61 -9.62
CA TRP A 112 3.15 -0.90 -8.46
C TRP A 112 3.85 -0.49 -7.18
N GLY A 113 3.07 -0.46 -6.09
CA GLY A 113 3.49 -0.02 -4.77
C GLY A 113 2.50 0.98 -4.21
N PHE A 114 2.85 1.65 -3.12
CA PHE A 114 1.93 2.54 -2.40
C PHE A 114 2.51 3.93 -2.26
N THR A 115 1.63 4.92 -2.13
CA THR A 115 1.99 6.23 -1.60
C THR A 115 2.24 6.11 -0.09
N VAL A 116 3.34 6.67 0.38
CA VAL A 116 3.78 6.63 1.77
C VAL A 116 3.77 8.05 2.33
N PHE A 117 3.01 8.29 3.39
CA PHE A 117 2.97 9.56 4.11
C PHE A 117 3.90 9.49 5.33
N VAL A 118 4.87 10.39 5.41
CA VAL A 118 5.69 10.57 6.61
C VAL A 118 4.97 11.53 7.55
N THR A 119 4.81 11.15 8.81
CA THR A 119 4.15 11.99 9.83
C THR A 119 5.05 12.36 11.00
N ALA A 120 6.27 11.81 11.05
CA ALA A 120 7.25 12.12 12.09
C ALA A 120 8.45 12.89 11.52
N TYR A 121 8.66 14.08 12.07
CA TYR A 121 9.68 15.03 11.61
C TYR A 121 10.67 15.46 12.71
N ASP A 122 10.70 14.73 13.83
CA ASP A 122 11.75 14.87 14.83
C ASP A 122 13.12 14.46 14.25
N ASP A 123 14.20 14.92 14.88
CA ASP A 123 15.57 14.75 14.38
C ASP A 123 15.93 13.26 14.17
N LEU A 124 15.53 12.38 15.10
CA LEU A 124 15.82 10.96 15.00
C LEU A 124 15.09 10.31 13.81
N SER A 125 13.81 10.63 13.62
CA SER A 125 13.03 10.15 12.48
C SER A 125 13.65 10.58 11.14
N ARG A 126 14.12 11.84 11.03
CA ARG A 126 14.79 12.34 9.81
C ARG A 126 16.09 11.60 9.52
N GLU A 127 16.91 11.38 10.54
CA GLU A 127 18.18 10.66 10.42
C GLU A 127 17.96 9.20 10.00
N GLN A 128 16.90 8.56 10.51
CA GLN A 128 16.62 7.15 10.28
C GLN A 128 15.83 6.86 9.01
N LEU A 129 15.09 7.84 8.46
CA LEU A 129 14.17 7.63 7.34
C LEU A 129 14.84 6.99 6.12
N GLN A 130 16.05 7.41 5.77
CA GLN A 130 16.76 6.81 4.63
C GLN A 130 17.03 5.32 4.85
N GLN A 131 17.51 4.93 6.03
CA GLN A 131 17.77 3.52 6.36
C GLN A 131 16.46 2.72 6.44
N ALA A 132 15.40 3.32 6.99
CA ALA A 132 14.08 2.72 7.04
C ALA A 132 13.57 2.38 5.63
N MET A 133 13.68 3.31 4.68
CA MET A 133 13.27 3.08 3.30
C MET A 133 14.13 2.01 2.61
N GLN A 134 15.45 2.01 2.82
CA GLN A 134 16.33 0.98 2.26
C GLN A 134 16.00 -0.41 2.79
N ASN A 135 15.75 -0.54 4.10
CA ASN A 135 15.34 -1.81 4.69
C ASN A 135 13.96 -2.24 4.17
N TRP A 136 13.02 -1.31 3.99
CA TRP A 136 11.73 -1.64 3.39
C TRP A 136 11.88 -2.17 1.97
N LEU A 137 12.66 -1.50 1.11
CA LEU A 137 12.96 -1.99 -0.24
C LEU A 137 13.52 -3.42 -0.18
N ARG A 138 14.46 -3.70 0.72
CA ARG A 138 15.04 -5.03 0.90
C ARG A 138 14.03 -6.08 1.38
N VAL A 139 13.06 -5.73 2.23
CA VAL A 139 11.97 -6.63 2.61
C VAL A 139 11.16 -7.04 1.38
N GLN A 140 10.86 -6.09 0.49
CA GLN A 140 10.05 -6.36 -0.70
C GLN A 140 10.81 -7.21 -1.73
N GLU A 141 12.10 -6.91 -1.95
CA GLU A 141 12.98 -7.73 -2.79
C GLU A 141 12.99 -9.19 -2.30
N ARG A 142 13.24 -9.39 -1.01
CA ARG A 142 13.29 -10.72 -0.40
C ARG A 142 11.94 -11.45 -0.40
N GLU A 143 10.83 -10.74 -0.20
CA GLU A 143 9.49 -11.34 -0.29
C GLU A 143 9.19 -11.83 -1.72
N LEU A 144 9.62 -11.10 -2.76
CA LEU A 144 9.47 -11.54 -4.14
C LEU A 144 10.38 -12.72 -4.47
N GLU A 145 11.60 -12.76 -3.93
CA GLU A 145 12.54 -13.87 -4.09
C GLU A 145 12.06 -15.15 -3.39
N ASN A 146 11.46 -15.01 -2.20
CA ASN A 146 10.96 -16.12 -1.39
C ASN A 146 9.51 -16.52 -1.75
N GLY A 147 8.82 -15.68 -2.52
CA GLY A 147 7.40 -15.79 -2.79
C GLY A 147 7.02 -17.02 -3.62
N TYR A 148 5.74 -17.37 -3.60
CA TYR A 148 5.18 -18.44 -4.43
C TYR A 148 4.97 -17.97 -5.89
N THR A 149 6.05 -17.60 -6.58
CA THR A 149 6.03 -17.05 -7.94
C THR A 149 7.16 -17.62 -8.80
N LEU A 150 7.08 -17.46 -10.11
CA LEU A 150 8.21 -17.75 -11.01
C LEU A 150 9.27 -16.64 -10.94
N PRO A 151 10.58 -16.98 -11.09
CA PRO A 151 11.66 -16.00 -11.07
C PRO A 151 11.48 -14.84 -12.06
N ALA A 152 10.94 -15.12 -13.26
CA ALA A 152 10.65 -14.09 -14.27
C ALA A 152 9.62 -13.08 -13.77
N PHE A 153 8.55 -13.54 -13.11
CA PHE A 153 7.53 -12.66 -12.54
C PHE A 153 8.05 -11.92 -11.31
N ALA A 154 8.83 -12.56 -10.45
CA ALA A 154 9.46 -11.90 -9.30
C ALA A 154 10.37 -10.74 -9.74
N SER A 155 11.23 -11.00 -10.73
CA SER A 155 12.16 -10.00 -11.27
C SER A 155 11.43 -8.84 -11.94
N GLU A 156 10.41 -9.11 -12.75
CA GLU A 156 9.60 -8.06 -13.37
C GLU A 156 8.82 -7.25 -12.33
N ALA A 157 8.25 -7.91 -11.32
CA ALA A 157 7.58 -7.22 -10.22
C ALA A 157 8.56 -6.33 -9.46
N TRP A 158 9.77 -6.80 -9.15
CA TRP A 158 10.78 -5.98 -8.50
C TRP A 158 11.18 -4.76 -9.34
N ASN A 159 11.40 -4.95 -10.65
CA ASN A 159 11.71 -3.85 -11.57
C ASN A 159 10.61 -2.79 -11.61
N ARG A 160 9.34 -3.20 -11.47
CA ARG A 160 8.17 -2.31 -11.43
C ARG A 160 7.88 -1.73 -10.06
N PHE A 161 8.55 -2.15 -9.00
CA PHE A 161 8.25 -1.69 -7.65
C PHE A 161 8.67 -0.24 -7.43
N LYS A 162 7.73 0.60 -6.99
CA LYS A 162 7.92 2.03 -6.71
C LYS A 162 7.08 2.44 -5.50
N GLN A 163 7.71 3.11 -4.54
CA GLN A 163 7.02 3.81 -3.48
C GLN A 163 7.13 5.32 -3.68
N ASP A 164 6.01 6.01 -3.53
CA ASP A 164 5.91 7.45 -3.66
C ASP A 164 5.84 8.07 -2.27
N ILE A 165 6.97 8.63 -1.81
CA ILE A 165 7.13 9.14 -0.44
C ILE A 165 6.76 10.63 -0.40
N ILE A 166 5.90 11.01 0.53
CA ILE A 166 5.46 12.39 0.75
C ILE A 166 6.03 12.88 2.08
N GLU A 167 6.82 13.95 1.99
CA GLU A 167 7.53 14.59 3.10
C GLU A 167 7.10 16.07 3.20
N ASP A 168 5.84 16.31 3.59
CA ASP A 168 5.26 17.64 3.76
C ASP A 168 5.05 17.96 5.25
N GLN A 169 6.09 18.46 5.92
CA GLN A 169 6.05 18.72 7.37
C GLN A 169 4.89 19.66 7.76
N GLU A 170 4.66 20.73 7.00
CA GLU A 170 3.61 21.70 7.34
C GLU A 170 2.22 21.04 7.41
N ALA A 171 1.95 20.11 6.50
CA ALA A 171 0.68 19.41 6.45
C ALA A 171 0.59 18.17 7.34
N LEU A 172 1.72 17.48 7.57
CA LEU A 172 1.75 16.10 8.05
C LEU A 172 2.45 15.89 9.41
N ASP A 173 3.10 16.91 9.97
CA ASP A 173 3.74 16.77 11.29
C ASP A 173 2.72 16.35 12.35
N GLU A 174 2.97 15.20 12.98
CA GLU A 174 2.10 14.51 13.93
C GLU A 174 0.65 14.32 13.43
N ALA A 175 0.45 14.24 12.11
CA ALA A 175 -0.88 14.09 11.54
C ALA A 175 -1.52 12.76 11.94
N SER A 176 -2.81 12.84 12.32
CA SER A 176 -3.62 11.66 12.59
C SER A 176 -3.92 10.86 11.31
N ASP A 177 -4.32 9.61 11.47
CA ASP A 177 -4.82 8.77 10.37
C ASP A 177 -5.99 9.43 9.61
N ASP A 178 -6.85 10.18 10.30
CA ASP A 178 -7.97 10.89 9.66
C ASP A 178 -7.47 12.02 8.75
N ARG A 179 -6.45 12.75 9.20
CA ARG A 179 -5.83 13.81 8.39
C ARG A 179 -5.05 13.25 7.22
N VAL A 180 -4.29 12.17 7.42
CA VAL A 180 -3.62 11.47 6.32
C VAL A 180 -4.64 10.93 5.32
N ARG A 181 -5.75 10.33 5.76
CA ARG A 181 -6.83 9.87 4.86
C ARG A 181 -7.42 11.02 4.05
N ALA A 182 -7.70 12.16 4.69
CA ALA A 182 -8.19 13.34 3.99
C ALA A 182 -7.17 13.86 2.95
N GLY A 183 -5.89 13.92 3.33
CA GLY A 183 -4.79 14.26 2.41
C GLY A 183 -4.67 13.31 1.24
N PHE A 184 -4.79 12.00 1.48
CA PHE A 184 -4.73 10.98 0.44
C PHE A 184 -5.91 11.07 -0.52
N ARG A 185 -7.14 11.29 -0.02
CA ARG A 185 -8.31 11.56 -0.88
C ARG A 185 -8.10 12.79 -1.75
N ALA A 186 -7.55 13.87 -1.18
CA ALA A 186 -7.27 15.10 -1.93
C ALA A 186 -6.20 14.89 -3.02
N LEU A 187 -5.18 14.07 -2.76
CA LEU A 187 -4.17 13.66 -3.73
C LEU A 187 -4.75 12.79 -4.85
N VAL A 188 -5.61 11.82 -4.52
CA VAL A 188 -6.22 10.97 -5.55
C VAL A 188 -7.15 11.78 -6.45
N ARG A 189 -7.91 12.73 -5.89
CA ARG A 189 -8.74 13.65 -6.68
C ARG A 189 -7.93 14.55 -7.60
N SER A 190 -6.74 15.00 -7.18
CA SER A 190 -5.90 15.84 -8.04
C SER A 190 -5.34 15.12 -9.27
N LYS A 191 -5.33 13.77 -9.25
CA LYS A 191 -4.96 12.95 -10.42
C LYS A 191 -6.04 12.91 -11.50
N GLU A 192 -7.25 13.42 -11.22
CA GLU A 192 -8.38 13.50 -12.17
C GLU A 192 -8.63 12.20 -12.93
N LEU A 193 -8.63 11.08 -12.22
CA LEU A 193 -8.74 9.75 -12.82
C LEU A 193 -10.13 9.44 -13.38
N SER A 194 -11.17 10.14 -12.90
CA SER A 194 -12.59 9.95 -13.24
C SER A 194 -13.28 11.32 -13.34
N ASP A 195 -14.41 11.35 -14.07
CA ASP A 195 -15.35 12.48 -14.03
C ASP A 195 -16.13 12.53 -12.70
N ASP A 196 -16.26 11.38 -12.02
CA ASP A 196 -16.81 11.28 -10.66
C ASP A 196 -15.68 11.37 -9.63
N GLU A 197 -15.55 12.53 -8.99
CA GLU A 197 -14.49 12.81 -8.01
C GLU A 197 -14.64 12.07 -6.67
N ASP A 198 -15.80 11.45 -6.43
CA ASP A 198 -16.03 10.61 -5.25
C ASP A 198 -15.80 9.12 -5.55
N GLN A 199 -15.52 8.78 -6.81
CA GLN A 199 -15.14 7.44 -7.22
C GLN A 199 -13.62 7.27 -7.15
N PHE A 200 -13.15 6.55 -6.13
CA PHE A 200 -11.75 6.13 -6.04
C PHE A 200 -11.53 4.93 -6.94
N LEU A 201 -11.19 5.22 -8.20
CA LEU A 201 -10.92 4.21 -9.21
C LEU A 201 -9.48 3.70 -9.11
N PRO A 202 -9.23 2.46 -9.55
CA PRO A 202 -7.89 1.92 -9.57
C PRO A 202 -6.93 2.73 -10.47
N PRO A 203 -5.62 2.48 -10.43
CA PRO A 203 -4.94 1.26 -9.96
C PRO A 203 -4.99 1.03 -8.45
N ALA A 204 -4.78 -0.21 -7.99
CA ALA A 204 -4.83 -0.59 -6.56
C ALA A 204 -4.07 0.36 -5.61
N ARG A 205 -2.99 1.00 -6.09
CA ARG A 205 -2.21 2.01 -5.37
C ARG A 205 -2.96 3.30 -4.98
N THR A 206 -4.18 3.51 -5.50
CA THR A 206 -5.08 4.62 -5.11
C THR A 206 -6.07 4.22 -4.02
N GLN A 207 -6.18 2.93 -3.70
CA GLN A 207 -7.15 2.41 -2.72
C GLN A 207 -6.64 2.51 -1.28
N ALA A 208 -5.33 2.54 -1.09
CA ALA A 208 -4.72 2.71 0.22
C ALA A 208 -3.40 3.48 0.14
N CYS A 209 -3.05 4.13 1.25
CA CYS A 209 -1.71 4.67 1.48
C CYS A 209 -1.12 4.08 2.77
N LEU A 210 0.19 4.21 2.91
CA LEU A 210 0.92 3.73 4.08
C LEU A 210 1.43 4.91 4.91
N VAL A 211 1.57 4.73 6.21
CA VAL A 211 2.01 5.78 7.14
C VAL A 211 3.32 5.39 7.80
N LEU A 212 4.26 6.33 7.79
CA LEU A 212 5.52 6.28 8.52
C LEU A 212 5.50 7.32 9.64
N ASP A 213 5.04 6.87 10.81
CA ASP A 213 5.24 7.57 12.08
C ASP A 213 6.63 7.24 12.67
N ALA A 214 6.98 7.87 13.80
CA ALA A 214 8.29 7.68 14.43
C ALA A 214 8.55 6.21 14.78
N ALA A 215 7.53 5.49 15.26
CA ALA A 215 7.66 4.09 15.64
C ALA A 215 7.91 3.18 14.43
N ALA A 216 7.20 3.40 13.32
CA ALA A 216 7.38 2.67 12.08
C ALA A 216 8.75 2.95 11.45
N ILE A 217 9.21 4.22 11.44
CA ILE A 217 10.54 4.60 10.93
C ILE A 217 11.63 3.90 11.74
N THR A 218 11.61 4.01 13.06
CA THR A 218 12.62 3.37 13.91
C THR A 218 12.58 1.85 13.77
N MET A 219 11.39 1.25 13.72
CA MET A 219 11.22 -0.18 13.53
C MET A 219 11.84 -0.66 12.21
N LEU A 220 11.56 0.03 11.10
CA LEU A 220 12.09 -0.30 9.78
C LEU A 220 13.60 -0.08 9.72
N ALA A 221 14.11 1.03 10.26
CA ALA A 221 15.55 1.33 10.28
C ALA A 221 16.37 0.29 11.05
N GLN A 222 15.77 -0.35 12.06
CA GLN A 222 16.42 -1.36 12.90
C GLN A 222 16.15 -2.80 12.44
N LEU A 223 15.51 -3.02 11.30
CA LEU A 223 15.29 -4.36 10.76
C LEU A 223 16.62 -5.11 10.61
N LYS A 224 16.59 -6.36 11.05
CA LYS A 224 17.67 -7.33 10.85
C LYS A 224 17.16 -8.41 9.93
N PHE A 225 17.92 -8.70 8.89
CA PHE A 225 17.58 -9.72 7.92
C PHE A 225 18.27 -11.03 8.33
N PRO A 226 17.51 -12.12 8.50
CA PRO A 226 18.06 -13.47 8.55
C PRO A 226 18.93 -13.77 7.33
N GLU A 227 19.82 -14.75 7.46
CA GLU A 227 20.63 -15.24 6.34
C GLU A 227 19.74 -15.91 5.30
N GLU A 228 18.91 -16.85 5.74
CA GLU A 228 17.96 -17.59 4.90
C GLU A 228 16.66 -16.80 4.67
N LEU A 229 16.08 -16.91 3.48
CA LEU A 229 14.86 -16.20 3.11
C LEU A 229 13.63 -16.76 3.84
N GLU A 230 13.58 -18.05 4.11
CA GLU A 230 12.44 -18.72 4.73
C GLU A 230 12.15 -18.21 6.16
N ASP A 231 13.17 -17.65 6.82
CA ASP A 231 13.07 -17.14 8.19
C ASP A 231 12.48 -15.72 8.26
N ASP A 232 12.36 -15.00 7.13
CA ASP A 232 11.88 -13.61 7.10
C ASP A 232 10.48 -13.48 7.70
N ARG A 233 9.59 -14.43 7.39
CA ARG A 233 8.21 -14.40 7.88
C ARG A 233 8.15 -14.44 9.41
N GLU A 234 9.00 -15.26 10.03
CA GLU A 234 9.06 -15.37 11.49
C GLU A 234 9.76 -14.14 12.09
N ALA A 235 10.83 -13.66 11.45
CA ALA A 235 11.56 -12.46 11.89
C ALA A 235 10.68 -11.19 11.85
N PHE A 236 9.76 -11.09 10.89
CA PHE A 236 8.94 -9.91 10.66
C PHE A 236 7.50 -10.01 11.17
N LYS A 237 7.09 -11.13 11.77
CA LYS A 237 5.69 -11.39 12.18
C LYS A 237 5.07 -10.33 13.09
N ASP A 238 5.88 -9.67 13.91
CA ASP A 238 5.44 -8.66 14.89
C ASP A 238 5.65 -7.22 14.39
N LYS A 239 6.16 -7.06 13.17
CA LYS A 239 6.43 -5.76 12.55
C LYS A 239 5.18 -5.31 11.81
N ARG A 240 4.82 -4.03 11.98
CA ARG A 240 3.58 -3.48 11.43
C ARG A 240 3.83 -2.09 10.89
N VAL A 241 3.19 -1.80 9.76
CA VAL A 241 3.08 -0.48 9.18
C VAL A 241 1.58 -0.19 9.01
N THR A 242 1.17 1.03 9.32
CA THR A 242 -0.24 1.43 9.21
C THR A 242 -0.61 1.61 7.75
N ALA A 243 -1.71 0.98 7.33
CA ALA A 243 -2.33 1.18 6.04
C ALA A 243 -3.67 1.90 6.21
N ILE A 244 -3.85 2.98 5.47
CA ILE A 244 -5.07 3.79 5.46
C ILE A 244 -5.85 3.45 4.19
N ASP A 245 -6.98 2.80 4.38
CA ASP A 245 -8.00 2.57 3.36
C ASP A 245 -8.71 3.89 3.02
N ILE A 246 -8.77 4.21 1.73
CA ILE A 246 -9.37 5.43 1.21
C ILE A 246 -10.90 5.45 1.35
N GLN A 247 -11.55 4.28 1.32
CA GLN A 247 -13.00 4.11 1.40
C GLN A 247 -13.49 4.02 2.84
N TRP A 248 -12.59 3.75 3.80
CA TRP A 248 -12.96 3.65 5.20
C TRP A 248 -13.61 4.95 5.70
N SER A 249 -14.74 4.79 6.35
CA SER A 249 -15.49 5.87 6.99
C SER A 249 -15.71 5.52 8.45
N ARG A 250 -15.62 6.54 9.30
CA ARG A 250 -15.84 6.39 10.74
C ARG A 250 -17.28 5.88 10.97
N PRO A 251 -17.47 4.82 11.77
CA PRO A 251 -18.81 4.40 12.16
C PRO A 251 -19.53 5.57 12.82
N GLN A 252 -20.75 5.87 12.38
CA GLN A 252 -21.58 6.87 13.06
C GLN A 252 -21.83 6.37 14.48
N GLN A 253 -21.52 7.19 15.50
CA GLN A 253 -21.97 6.90 16.85
C GLN A 253 -23.50 6.85 16.82
N ALA A 254 -24.09 5.76 17.28
CA ALA A 254 -25.53 5.70 17.50
C ALA A 254 -25.90 6.87 18.44
N PRO A 255 -27.01 7.58 18.19
CA PRO A 255 -27.46 8.61 19.12
C PRO A 255 -27.66 7.96 20.48
N THR A 256 -26.93 8.46 21.49
CA THR A 256 -27.10 8.05 22.87
C THR A 256 -28.57 8.27 23.24
N GLU A 257 -29.26 7.24 23.73
CA GLU A 257 -30.67 7.26 24.16
C GLU A 257 -30.94 8.18 25.38
N GLU A 258 -30.15 9.22 25.61
CA GLU A 258 -30.31 10.16 26.74
C GLU A 258 -30.78 11.57 26.31
N GLN A 259 -31.58 11.65 25.23
CA GLN A 259 -32.39 12.85 24.95
C GLN A 259 -33.87 12.53 24.68
N VAL A 260 -34.40 11.46 25.28
CA VAL A 260 -35.85 11.39 25.54
C VAL A 260 -36.11 11.97 26.92
N ASN A 261 -36.00 13.29 27.02
CA ASN A 261 -36.55 14.02 28.15
C ASN A 261 -37.03 15.39 27.64
N CYS A 262 -38.29 15.43 27.23
CA CYS A 262 -39.08 16.65 27.21
C CYS A 262 -40.49 16.34 27.78
N PRO A 263 -41.09 17.33 28.45
CA PRO A 263 -42.03 17.18 29.57
C PRO A 263 -43.44 16.73 29.20
#